data_AF-A0A927BVJ2-F1
#
_entry.id   AF-A0A927BVJ2-F1
#
_cell.length_a   1.000
_cell.length_b   1.000
_cell.length_c   1.000
_cell.angle_alpha   90.00
_cell.angle_beta   90.00
_cell.angle_gamma   90.00
#
_symmetry.space_group_name_H-M   'P 1'
#
loop_
_entity.id
_entity.type
_entity.pdbx_description
1 polymer ?
#
loop_
_entity_poly.entity_id
_entity_poly.type
_entity_poly.pdbx_seq_one_letter_code
_entity_poly.pdbx_strand_id
1 'polypeptide(L)'
;MAGRVWIEDGNAWRRIATCALDERSGSAAEQSRTQFAHAFSENEVSGRNGKTRAGQDEVLVRKEETLVREVAAPESGDAVWLWKRTAKRRQGGPGAPLSHGEGPHASLTAPPHGRGVWTLQLCGEPLTVRQTGGAEAQLRMAGVPIEPLDTRVRRCFVVPVLHLEALALRREELSAQRGAWPGRRAPVLPRPFGSAAAEASLPPQLQRRIERTAVRAVYALGLDAAEVELAVDDQGRTAVRTLQPPDPDSPLWAGAMQRMAAQYAEARSGAARSAELRLGADPEFVLLRPDGRVAAAARYLPKRGAIGCDSVRIGPRLRYPVAELRPDPQTSPSALAGALRGLLRQAADRIDASELVWRAGGMPVPGLALGGHIHLSGAWLSSRLLRLLDSCVALPLALVEEPAAAARRPRYGWLGDHRPQPHGGFEYRTPASWLASPAAARAAFALTLLAARETWAEPLWQEPLPAERAETVRAFYAGEHELLRNEVLRFAERLRATASYPGLAAEIEPLLEAIAAGKRWDAGADLRSRWRIPAP
;
A
#
# COMPACT_ATOMS: atom_id res chain seq x y z
N MET A 1 19.67 27.92 -9.18
CA MET A 1 20.46 26.70 -8.91
C MET A 1 20.23 25.67 -10.02
N ALA A 2 21.27 25.34 -10.79
CA ALA A 2 21.17 24.40 -11.92
C ALA A 2 21.39 22.95 -11.47
N GLY A 3 20.37 22.10 -11.60
CA GLY A 3 20.49 20.66 -11.40
C GLY A 3 21.27 20.01 -12.54
N ARG A 4 22.15 19.06 -12.21
CA ARG A 4 22.95 18.27 -13.17
C ARG A 4 22.55 16.81 -13.05
N VAL A 5 22.25 16.16 -14.17
CA VAL A 5 21.81 14.75 -14.23
C VAL A 5 22.89 13.87 -14.85
N TRP A 6 23.16 12.72 -14.23
CA TRP A 6 24.18 11.75 -14.64
C TRP A 6 23.57 10.33 -14.76
N ILE A 7 24.10 9.52 -15.68
CA ILE A 7 23.84 8.06 -15.82
C ILE A 7 25.16 7.31 -15.80
N GLU A 8 25.21 6.10 -15.25
CA GLU A 8 26.33 5.17 -15.42
C GLU A 8 25.99 4.10 -16.46
N ASP A 9 26.82 3.96 -17.49
CA ASP A 9 26.74 2.90 -18.49
C ASP A 9 27.98 2.01 -18.37
N GLY A 10 27.81 0.86 -17.72
CA GLY A 10 28.67 -0.32 -17.82
C GLY A 10 30.13 -0.21 -17.36
N ASN A 11 30.66 0.99 -17.13
CA ASN A 11 31.95 1.35 -16.52
C ASN A 11 32.23 2.89 -16.54
N ALA A 12 31.29 3.76 -16.97
CA ALA A 12 31.51 5.20 -16.96
C ALA A 12 30.24 6.04 -16.75
N TRP A 13 30.39 7.17 -16.07
CA TRP A 13 29.36 8.18 -15.87
C TRP A 13 29.25 9.12 -17.08
N ARG A 14 28.03 9.32 -17.60
CA ARG A 14 27.68 10.25 -18.66
C ARG A 14 26.62 11.26 -18.20
N ARG A 15 26.89 12.55 -18.44
CA ARG A 15 25.98 13.68 -18.20
C ARG A 15 25.01 13.81 -19.39
N ILE A 16 23.71 13.89 -19.14
CA ILE A 16 22.71 13.84 -20.23
C ILE A 16 21.78 15.04 -20.30
N ALA A 17 21.72 15.89 -19.28
CA ALA A 17 20.97 17.14 -19.36
C ALA A 17 21.51 18.23 -18.42
N THR A 18 21.43 19.46 -18.90
CA THR A 18 21.59 20.69 -18.12
C THR A 18 20.26 21.45 -18.23
N CYS A 19 19.55 21.68 -17.13
CA CYS A 19 18.50 22.70 -17.10
C CYS A 19 19.14 24.02 -16.70
N ALA A 20 19.25 24.95 -17.64
CA ALA A 20 19.59 26.34 -17.33
C ALA A 20 18.33 27.03 -16.81
N LEU A 21 18.43 27.63 -15.63
CA LEU A 21 17.52 28.67 -15.18
C LEU A 21 17.89 29.93 -15.94
N ASP A 22 16.99 30.44 -16.77
CA ASP A 22 17.13 31.80 -17.28
C ASP A 22 16.33 32.74 -16.39
N GLU A 23 16.97 33.22 -15.33
CA GLU A 23 16.54 34.40 -14.61
C GLU A 23 17.07 35.62 -15.36
N ARG A 24 16.26 36.20 -16.27
CA ARG A 24 16.09 37.66 -16.47
C ARG A 24 15.37 37.97 -17.80
N SER A 25 14.26 38.70 -17.67
CA SER A 25 13.78 39.77 -18.55
C SER A 25 13.73 39.57 -20.07
N GLY A 26 12.51 39.68 -20.62
CA GLY A 26 12.19 40.68 -21.65
C GLY A 26 12.91 40.61 -23.00
N SER A 27 12.13 40.27 -24.04
CA SER A 27 12.36 40.52 -25.48
C SER A 27 13.69 40.03 -26.08
N ALA A 28 13.66 38.84 -26.68
CA ALA A 28 14.29 38.55 -27.98
C ALA A 28 14.00 37.08 -28.35
N ALA A 29 12.84 36.84 -28.94
CA ALA A 29 12.74 35.78 -29.94
C ALA A 29 13.65 36.17 -31.12
N GLU A 30 14.24 35.16 -31.78
CA GLU A 30 15.19 35.29 -32.92
C GLU A 30 16.63 35.69 -32.57
N GLN A 31 17.49 34.68 -32.38
CA GLN A 31 18.79 34.53 -33.06
C GLN A 31 19.63 33.51 -32.27
N SER A 32 19.63 32.25 -32.73
CA SER A 32 20.77 31.31 -32.69
C SER A 32 20.30 29.90 -33.06
N ARG A 33 19.84 29.75 -34.31
CA ARG A 33 20.02 28.52 -35.07
C ARG A 33 21.44 28.58 -35.66
N THR A 34 22.13 27.45 -35.71
CA THR A 34 23.39 27.13 -36.44
C THR A 34 24.68 27.11 -35.57
N GLN A 35 25.50 26.07 -35.82
CA GLN A 35 26.84 25.75 -35.26
C GLN A 35 26.77 25.08 -33.87
N PHE A 36 27.13 23.80 -33.67
CA PHE A 36 28.44 23.21 -33.94
C PHE A 36 28.32 21.71 -34.27
N ALA A 37 28.88 21.34 -35.42
CA ALA A 37 29.37 19.99 -35.73
C ALA A 37 30.89 20.12 -35.97
N HIS A 38 31.63 19.07 -35.64
CA HIS A 38 33.10 18.88 -35.74
C HIS A 38 33.98 19.48 -34.64
N ALA A 39 34.63 18.59 -33.86
CA ALA A 39 36.10 18.52 -33.74
C ALA A 39 36.58 17.44 -32.73
N PHE A 40 37.34 16.45 -33.24
CA PHE A 40 38.53 15.75 -32.70
C PHE A 40 38.45 15.04 -31.32
N SER A 41 38.60 13.72 -31.19
CA SER A 41 39.72 12.76 -31.46
C SER A 41 40.95 12.88 -30.52
N GLU A 42 41.23 11.76 -29.83
CA GLU A 42 42.51 11.23 -29.33
C GLU A 42 43.54 12.16 -28.63
N ASN A 43 43.87 11.83 -27.38
CA ASN A 43 45.25 11.47 -26.99
C ASN A 43 45.37 10.96 -25.54
N GLU A 44 46.21 9.93 -25.38
CA GLU A 44 46.80 9.43 -24.14
C GLU A 44 47.77 10.45 -23.49
N VAL A 45 48.10 10.24 -22.20
CA VAL A 45 49.49 10.05 -21.67
C VAL A 45 49.69 10.57 -20.22
N SER A 46 50.18 9.62 -19.39
CA SER A 46 51.06 9.72 -18.22
C SER A 46 50.57 10.34 -16.91
N GLY A 47 50.87 9.62 -15.82
CA GLY A 47 50.54 10.01 -14.45
C GLY A 47 51.64 10.78 -13.72
N ARG A 48 51.33 11.19 -12.47
CA ARG A 48 52.24 11.13 -11.32
C ARG A 48 51.51 11.49 -10.01
N ASN A 49 51.86 10.71 -9.00
CA ASN A 49 51.61 10.81 -7.56
C ASN A 49 51.26 12.20 -6.99
N GLY A 50 50.18 12.24 -6.20
CA GLY A 50 49.85 13.31 -5.26
C GLY A 50 49.22 12.72 -4.00
N LYS A 51 49.85 12.99 -2.85
CA LYS A 51 49.60 12.43 -1.53
C LYS A 51 48.16 12.64 -1.02
N THR A 52 47.68 11.61 -0.34
CA THR A 52 46.49 11.55 0.53
C THR A 52 46.43 12.67 1.58
N ARG A 53 45.25 13.30 1.71
CA ARG A 53 44.77 13.90 2.97
C ARG A 53 43.25 13.87 3.07
N ALA A 54 42.79 13.06 4.02
CA ALA A 54 41.61 13.17 4.89
C ALA A 54 40.26 13.65 4.33
N GLY A 55 39.25 12.78 4.47
CA GLY A 55 37.85 13.18 4.64
C GLY A 55 36.92 12.79 3.50
N GLN A 56 36.82 11.50 3.16
CA GLN A 56 35.69 10.97 2.40
C GLN A 56 35.33 9.61 2.97
N ASP A 57 34.06 9.46 3.38
CA ASP A 57 33.46 8.17 3.67
C ASP A 57 33.54 7.31 2.41
N GLU A 58 34.40 6.29 2.44
CA GLU A 58 34.47 5.29 1.38
C GLU A 58 33.21 4.42 1.42
N VAL A 59 32.25 4.71 0.54
CA VAL A 59 31.11 3.82 0.28
C VAL A 59 31.59 2.65 -0.56
N LEU A 60 31.80 1.50 0.09
CA LEU A 60 32.10 0.23 -0.55
C LEU A 60 30.84 -0.34 -1.21
N VAL A 61 30.59 0.00 -2.48
CA VAL A 61 29.51 -0.61 -3.27
C VAL A 61 29.97 -1.98 -3.78
N ARG A 62 29.33 -3.06 -3.31
CA ARG A 62 29.50 -4.40 -3.88
C ARG A 62 28.72 -4.53 -5.19
N LYS A 63 29.29 -5.32 -6.11
CA LYS A 63 28.99 -5.51 -7.54
C LYS A 63 27.59 -6.04 -7.94
N GLU A 64 26.52 -5.86 -7.15
CA GLU A 64 25.22 -6.53 -7.38
C GLU A 64 23.97 -5.62 -7.35
N GLU A 65 24.11 -4.29 -7.41
CA GLU A 65 22.99 -3.34 -7.33
C GLU A 65 23.14 -2.21 -8.37
N THR A 66 22.04 -1.75 -8.99
CA THR A 66 22.08 -0.69 -10.02
C THR A 66 20.99 0.35 -9.78
N LEU A 67 21.39 1.60 -9.58
CA LEU A 67 20.51 2.77 -9.55
C LEU A 67 19.95 2.98 -10.97
N VAL A 68 18.63 2.99 -11.13
CA VAL A 68 18.02 3.03 -12.48
C VAL A 68 17.74 4.46 -12.93
N ARG A 69 17.36 5.38 -12.02
CA ARG A 69 17.09 6.79 -12.35
C ARG A 69 16.95 7.65 -11.08
N GLU A 70 17.42 8.89 -11.16
CA GLU A 70 17.09 9.96 -10.22
C GLU A 70 16.09 10.93 -10.88
N VAL A 71 15.00 11.25 -10.19
CA VAL A 71 14.06 12.30 -10.59
C VAL A 71 14.08 13.37 -9.52
N ALA A 72 14.67 14.52 -9.84
CA ALA A 72 14.68 15.69 -8.95
C ALA A 72 13.30 16.35 -8.90
N ALA A 73 12.86 16.75 -7.71
CA ALA A 73 11.74 17.66 -7.59
C ALA A 73 12.19 19.08 -7.97
N PRO A 74 11.41 19.83 -8.77
CA PRO A 74 11.67 21.24 -8.98
C PRO A 74 11.64 21.96 -7.61
N GLU A 75 12.61 22.84 -7.37
CA GLU A 75 12.63 23.84 -6.28
C GLU A 75 13.03 23.37 -4.86
N SER A 76 12.81 22.12 -4.42
CA SER A 76 13.03 21.74 -3.00
C SER A 76 14.36 21.05 -2.67
N GLY A 77 15.10 20.56 -3.67
CA GLY A 77 16.28 19.71 -3.44
C GLY A 77 15.96 18.28 -3.00
N ASP A 78 14.68 17.92 -2.91
CA ASP A 78 14.22 16.54 -2.66
C ASP A 78 14.28 15.70 -3.95
N ALA A 79 14.46 14.39 -3.82
CA ALA A 79 14.53 13.47 -4.95
C ALA A 79 13.75 12.17 -4.71
N VAL A 80 13.21 11.60 -5.80
CA VAL A 80 12.65 10.24 -5.81
C VAL A 80 13.63 9.33 -6.53
N TRP A 81 14.06 8.27 -5.85
CA TRP A 81 15.03 7.31 -6.39
C TRP A 81 14.32 6.01 -6.79
N LEU A 82 14.69 5.51 -7.96
CA LEU A 82 14.18 4.24 -8.47
C LEU A 82 15.17 3.12 -8.19
N TRP A 83 14.73 2.11 -7.45
CA TRP A 83 15.57 0.98 -7.04
C TRP A 83 15.11 -0.33 -7.67
N LYS A 84 16.06 -1.10 -8.20
CA LYS A 84 15.85 -2.42 -8.80
C LYS A 84 16.39 -3.51 -7.88
N ARG A 85 15.52 -4.42 -7.45
CA ARG A 85 15.91 -5.63 -6.72
C ARG A 85 16.11 -6.80 -7.69
N THR A 86 17.33 -7.30 -7.84
CA THR A 86 17.64 -8.51 -8.61
C THR A 86 17.55 -9.75 -7.71
N ALA A 87 16.74 -10.74 -8.08
CA ALA A 87 16.67 -12.00 -7.37
C ALA A 87 17.75 -12.95 -7.92
N LYS A 88 18.73 -13.33 -7.10
CA LYS A 88 19.76 -14.30 -7.49
C LYS A 88 19.13 -15.69 -7.66
N ARG A 89 19.18 -16.24 -8.88
CA ARG A 89 18.76 -17.61 -9.18
C ARG A 89 19.82 -18.56 -8.60
N ARG A 90 19.62 -19.13 -7.41
CA ARG A 90 20.48 -20.22 -6.93
C ARG A 90 20.29 -21.43 -7.85
N GLN A 91 21.25 -21.69 -8.74
CA GLN A 91 21.38 -22.99 -9.38
C GLN A 91 21.94 -23.96 -8.32
N GLY A 92 21.06 -24.70 -7.66
CA GLY A 92 21.47 -25.88 -6.88
C GLY A 92 21.47 -27.09 -7.80
N GLY A 93 22.65 -27.66 -8.06
CA GLY A 93 22.77 -28.96 -8.74
C GLY A 93 22.19 -30.09 -7.88
N PRO A 94 21.78 -31.22 -8.49
CA PRO A 94 21.17 -32.32 -7.77
C PRO A 94 22.25 -33.10 -6.99
N GLY A 95 22.13 -33.19 -5.66
CA GLY A 95 22.84 -34.19 -4.86
C GLY A 95 23.79 -33.70 -3.76
N ALA A 96 23.36 -32.81 -2.87
CA ALA A 96 24.06 -32.58 -1.60
C ALA A 96 23.09 -32.76 -0.42
N PRO A 97 23.44 -33.52 0.63
CA PRO A 97 22.54 -33.84 1.74
C PRO A 97 22.29 -32.61 2.62
N LEU A 98 21.07 -32.50 3.15
CA LEU A 98 20.64 -31.45 4.06
C LEU A 98 21.34 -31.60 5.41
N SER A 99 22.39 -30.83 5.64
CA SER A 99 22.93 -30.58 6.98
C SER A 99 22.13 -29.45 7.65
N HIS A 100 21.58 -29.73 8.83
CA HIS A 100 21.06 -28.71 9.75
C HIS A 100 22.18 -27.74 10.13
N GLY A 101 22.09 -26.50 9.66
CA GLY A 101 23.02 -25.42 10.00
C GLY A 101 22.65 -24.16 9.24
N GLU A 102 22.24 -23.13 9.99
CA GLU A 102 22.24 -21.70 9.63
C GLU A 102 22.05 -21.36 8.13
N GLY A 103 20.80 -21.10 7.73
CA GLY A 103 20.52 -20.48 6.44
C GLY A 103 21.06 -19.03 6.41
N PRO A 104 21.66 -18.58 5.30
CA PRO A 104 22.18 -17.22 5.23
C PRO A 104 21.01 -16.25 5.14
N HIS A 105 20.75 -15.56 6.25
CA HIS A 105 19.92 -14.36 6.29
C HIS A 105 20.60 -13.28 5.43
N ALA A 106 20.11 -13.06 4.21
CA ALA A 106 20.50 -11.89 3.44
C ALA A 106 19.83 -10.66 4.07
N SER A 107 20.58 -9.92 4.89
CA SER A 107 20.22 -8.55 5.28
C SER A 107 20.15 -7.70 4.03
N LEU A 108 18.97 -7.14 3.77
CA LEU A 108 18.78 -6.07 2.79
C LEU A 108 19.62 -4.88 3.26
N THR A 109 20.69 -4.54 2.55
CA THR A 109 21.33 -3.23 2.70
C THR A 109 20.34 -2.20 2.18
N ALA A 110 19.80 -1.38 3.10
CA ALA A 110 18.88 -0.30 2.76
C ALA A 110 19.59 0.72 1.85
N PRO A 111 18.88 1.33 0.88
CA PRO A 111 19.43 2.46 0.12
C PRO A 111 19.82 3.58 1.10
N PRO A 112 20.70 4.52 0.70
CA PRO A 112 21.03 5.68 1.51
C PRO A 112 19.75 6.43 1.89
N HIS A 113 19.31 6.29 3.14
CA HIS A 113 18.26 7.14 3.70
C HIS A 113 18.87 8.52 3.93
N GLY A 114 18.94 9.32 2.85
CA GLY A 114 19.33 10.72 2.91
C GLY A 114 18.14 11.59 3.28
N ARG A 115 18.38 12.70 3.97
CA ARG A 115 17.35 13.75 4.18
C ARG A 115 16.78 14.15 2.81
N GLY A 116 15.47 13.98 2.63
CA GLY A 116 14.77 14.43 1.42
C GLY A 116 14.72 13.44 0.25
N VAL A 117 15.08 12.17 0.47
CA VAL A 117 15.02 11.15 -0.59
C VAL A 117 14.03 10.04 -0.25
N TRP A 118 13.10 9.77 -1.16
CA TRP A 118 12.24 8.60 -1.10
C TRP A 118 12.60 7.59 -2.18
N THR A 119 12.91 6.37 -1.78
CA THR A 119 13.19 5.25 -2.69
C THR A 119 11.92 4.44 -2.99
N LEU A 120 11.61 4.28 -4.28
CA LEU A 120 10.54 3.42 -4.77
C LEU A 120 11.11 2.05 -5.18
N GLN A 121 10.44 0.98 -4.76
CA GLN A 121 10.83 -0.39 -5.10
C GLN A 121 10.21 -0.82 -6.43
N LEU A 122 11.03 -1.15 -7.43
CA LEU A 122 10.53 -1.55 -8.75
C LEU A 122 10.68 -3.06 -8.98
N CYS A 123 9.79 -3.60 -9.82
CA CYS A 123 10.00 -4.93 -10.39
C CYS A 123 11.29 -4.92 -11.22
N GLY A 124 12.34 -5.60 -10.74
CA GLY A 124 13.65 -5.56 -11.36
C GLY A 124 13.78 -6.46 -12.60
N GLU A 125 13.12 -7.61 -12.56
CA GLU A 125 13.17 -8.63 -13.60
C GLU A 125 11.75 -9.13 -13.88
N PRO A 126 11.47 -9.68 -15.07
CA PRO A 126 10.20 -10.34 -15.36
C PRO A 126 9.90 -11.46 -14.33
N LEU A 127 8.83 -11.28 -13.56
CA LEU A 127 8.36 -12.25 -12.58
C LEU A 127 7.19 -13.03 -13.17
N THR A 128 7.44 -14.26 -13.62
CA THR A 128 6.36 -15.22 -13.88
C THR A 128 5.95 -15.82 -12.55
N VAL A 129 4.76 -15.48 -12.05
CA VAL A 129 4.36 -15.75 -10.66
C VAL A 129 4.54 -17.23 -10.28
N ARG A 130 4.13 -18.15 -11.16
CA ARG A 130 4.27 -19.61 -10.91
C ARG A 130 5.69 -20.16 -10.89
N GLN A 131 6.64 -19.44 -11.47
CA GLN A 131 8.03 -19.89 -11.53
C GLN A 131 8.81 -19.41 -10.30
N THR A 132 8.25 -18.48 -9.54
CA THR A 132 8.89 -17.84 -8.40
C THR A 132 8.11 -18.16 -7.13
N GLY A 133 8.38 -19.32 -6.52
CA GLY A 133 7.60 -19.83 -5.39
C GLY A 133 7.40 -18.84 -4.22
N GLY A 134 8.36 -17.95 -3.98
CA GLY A 134 8.22 -16.88 -2.97
C GLY A 134 7.17 -15.82 -3.33
N ALA A 135 7.20 -15.30 -4.55
CA ALA A 135 6.22 -14.32 -5.04
C ALA A 135 4.82 -14.94 -5.13
N GLU A 136 4.74 -16.20 -5.56
CA GLU A 136 3.50 -16.96 -5.58
C GLU A 136 2.86 -17.06 -4.19
N ALA A 137 3.65 -17.50 -3.20
CA ALA A 137 3.18 -17.64 -1.82
C ALA A 137 2.70 -16.30 -1.25
N GLN A 138 3.45 -15.21 -1.50
CA GLN A 138 3.12 -13.88 -1.02
C GLN A 138 1.80 -13.35 -1.63
N LEU A 139 1.60 -13.52 -2.94
CA LEU A 139 0.34 -13.15 -3.61
C LEU A 139 -0.84 -13.98 -3.10
N ARG A 140 -0.67 -15.31 -2.94
CA ARG A 140 -1.71 -16.18 -2.38
C ARG A 140 -2.09 -15.79 -0.96
N MET A 141 -1.10 -15.56 -0.08
CA MET A 141 -1.33 -15.09 1.30
C MET A 141 -2.09 -13.77 1.31
N ALA A 142 -1.70 -12.84 0.43
CA ALA A 142 -2.36 -11.57 0.26
C ALA A 142 -3.70 -11.68 -0.49
N GLY A 143 -4.21 -12.86 -0.81
CA GLY A 143 -5.52 -13.07 -1.46
C GLY A 143 -5.61 -12.56 -2.88
N VAL A 144 -4.46 -12.37 -3.54
CA VAL A 144 -4.39 -12.03 -4.96
C VAL A 144 -4.55 -13.31 -5.76
N PRO A 145 -5.58 -13.43 -6.60
CA PRO A 145 -5.74 -14.62 -7.43
C PRO A 145 -4.59 -14.72 -8.42
N ILE A 146 -4.06 -15.93 -8.56
CA ILE A 146 -3.00 -16.28 -9.50
C ILE A 146 -3.51 -17.41 -10.39
N GLU A 147 -3.16 -17.40 -11.67
CA GLU A 147 -3.64 -18.37 -12.67
C GLU A 147 -3.30 -19.84 -12.32
N PRO A 148 -4.02 -20.87 -12.86
CA PRO A 148 -4.54 -20.96 -14.23
C PRO A 148 -6.03 -20.66 -14.30
N LEU A 149 -6.44 -19.84 -15.26
CA LEU A 149 -7.81 -19.98 -15.73
C LEU A 149 -7.82 -21.27 -16.56
N ASP A 150 -8.67 -22.21 -16.18
CA ASP A 150 -9.07 -23.33 -17.02
C ASP A 150 -9.38 -22.82 -18.44
N THR A 151 -8.57 -23.26 -19.42
CA THR A 151 -8.60 -23.22 -20.90
C THR A 151 -9.49 -22.23 -21.69
N ARG A 152 -10.07 -21.22 -21.06
CA ARG A 152 -10.85 -20.14 -21.66
C ARG A 152 -10.45 -18.79 -21.06
N VAL A 153 -9.16 -18.55 -20.85
CA VAL A 153 -8.61 -17.19 -20.77
C VAL A 153 -9.04 -16.50 -22.07
N ARG A 154 -9.98 -15.55 -22.01
CA ARG A 154 -10.44 -14.86 -23.23
C ARG A 154 -9.88 -13.45 -23.37
N ARG A 155 -9.37 -12.86 -22.29
CA ARG A 155 -8.83 -11.49 -22.30
C ARG A 155 -7.63 -11.40 -21.37
N CYS A 156 -6.53 -10.87 -21.91
CA CYS A 156 -5.37 -10.47 -21.13
C CYS A 156 -5.32 -8.95 -21.10
N PHE A 157 -4.91 -8.40 -19.96
CA PHE A 157 -4.72 -6.97 -19.77
C PHE A 157 -3.36 -6.69 -19.18
N VAL A 158 -2.73 -5.60 -19.61
CA VAL A 158 -1.53 -5.06 -18.99
C VAL A 158 -1.90 -3.76 -18.30
N VAL A 159 -1.57 -3.68 -17.01
CA VAL A 159 -1.83 -2.53 -16.14
C VAL A 159 -0.50 -2.01 -15.61
N PRO A 160 0.04 -0.91 -16.16
CA PRO A 160 1.15 -0.19 -15.54
C PRO A 160 0.68 0.41 -14.22
N VAL A 161 1.32 0.01 -13.13
CA VAL A 161 1.02 0.50 -11.78
C VAL A 161 2.22 1.27 -11.28
N LEU A 162 2.04 2.57 -11.05
CA LEU A 162 2.96 3.35 -10.24
C LEU A 162 2.27 3.61 -8.92
N HIS A 163 2.93 3.20 -7.87
CA HIS A 163 2.60 3.48 -6.50
C HIS A 163 1.30 2.83 -6.04
N LEU A 164 0.20 3.58 -6.07
CA LEU A 164 -1.16 3.11 -5.79
C LEU A 164 -2.11 3.37 -6.97
N GLU A 165 -1.57 3.86 -8.10
CA GLU A 165 -2.30 4.29 -9.28
C GLU A 165 -2.08 3.30 -10.43
N ALA A 166 -3.18 2.84 -11.02
CA ALA A 166 -3.15 2.20 -12.32
C ALA A 166 -3.11 3.31 -13.39
N LEU A 167 -1.96 3.46 -14.06
CA LEU A 167 -1.70 4.56 -15.00
C LEU A 167 -2.49 4.42 -16.30
N ALA A 168 -2.72 3.17 -16.72
CA ALA A 168 -3.44 2.83 -17.94
C ALA A 168 -3.97 1.40 -17.86
N LEU A 169 -4.90 1.07 -18.75
CA LEU A 169 -5.39 -0.29 -18.96
C LEU A 169 -5.27 -0.65 -20.43
N ARG A 170 -4.40 -1.60 -20.78
CA ARG A 170 -4.18 -2.04 -22.17
C ARG A 170 -4.69 -3.46 -22.33
N ARG A 171 -5.54 -3.71 -23.34
CA ARG A 171 -5.94 -5.07 -23.70
C ARG A 171 -4.87 -5.69 -24.57
N GLU A 172 -4.39 -6.86 -24.20
CA GLU A 172 -3.57 -7.69 -25.09
C GLU A 172 -4.47 -8.65 -25.86
N GLU A 173 -4.35 -8.63 -27.19
CA GLU A 173 -4.90 -9.69 -28.01
C GLU A 173 -4.12 -10.98 -27.75
N LEU A 174 -4.83 -12.01 -27.30
CA LEU A 174 -4.32 -13.36 -27.28
C LEU A 174 -4.08 -13.78 -28.73
N SER A 175 -2.86 -13.60 -29.23
CA SER A 175 -2.42 -14.24 -30.46
C SER A 175 -2.71 -15.74 -30.35
N ALA A 176 -3.45 -16.28 -31.32
CA ALA A 176 -3.88 -17.67 -31.40
C ALA A 176 -2.72 -18.70 -31.52
N GLN A 177 -1.47 -18.31 -31.24
CA GLN A 177 -0.26 -19.13 -31.40
C GLN A 177 0.44 -19.51 -30.09
N ARG A 178 -0.24 -19.55 -28.94
CA ARG A 178 0.33 -20.13 -27.70
C ARG A 178 -0.32 -21.46 -27.34
N GLY A 179 -0.28 -22.38 -28.30
CA GLY A 179 -0.53 -23.82 -28.13
C GLY A 179 0.77 -24.64 -28.12
N ALA A 180 1.88 -24.11 -27.60
CA ALA A 180 3.13 -24.87 -27.50
C ALA A 180 3.97 -24.44 -26.28
N TRP A 181 4.21 -25.38 -25.36
CA TRP A 181 5.40 -25.44 -24.50
C TRP A 181 6.18 -26.71 -24.94
N PRO A 182 7.52 -26.80 -24.79
CA PRO A 182 8.52 -25.83 -24.35
C PRO A 182 9.70 -25.67 -25.34
N GLY A 183 10.53 -24.63 -25.15
CA GLY A 183 11.94 -24.66 -25.59
C GLY A 183 12.33 -23.84 -26.82
N ARG A 184 12.13 -22.52 -26.79
CA ARG A 184 13.02 -21.48 -27.33
C ARG A 184 12.31 -20.13 -27.23
N ARG A 185 12.85 -19.22 -26.42
CA ARG A 185 12.37 -17.83 -26.35
C ARG A 185 12.83 -17.13 -27.63
N ALA A 186 11.90 -16.73 -28.48
CA ALA A 186 12.12 -15.58 -29.36
C ALA A 186 11.87 -14.30 -28.52
N PRO A 187 12.68 -13.24 -28.69
CA PRO A 187 12.44 -11.98 -28.00
C PRO A 187 11.07 -11.46 -28.42
N VAL A 188 10.19 -11.24 -27.43
CA VAL A 188 8.95 -10.50 -27.66
C VAL A 188 9.37 -9.07 -27.94
N LEU A 189 9.35 -8.68 -29.21
CA LEU A 189 9.57 -7.28 -29.60
C LEU A 189 8.43 -6.43 -29.00
N PRO A 190 8.74 -5.25 -28.42
CA PRO A 190 7.71 -4.32 -27.99
C PRO A 190 6.89 -3.87 -29.21
N ARG A 191 5.58 -4.06 -29.17
CA ARG A 191 4.70 -3.37 -30.14
C ARG A 191 4.69 -1.88 -29.79
N PRO A 192 4.79 -0.99 -30.79
CA PRO A 192 4.81 0.44 -30.54
C PRO A 192 3.53 0.90 -29.85
N PHE A 193 3.69 1.86 -28.94
CA PHE A 193 2.61 2.62 -28.34
C PHE A 193 1.74 3.23 -29.45
N GLY A 194 0.45 2.89 -29.44
CA GLY A 194 -0.57 3.52 -30.26
C GLY A 194 -1.17 2.60 -31.35
N SER A 195 -2.37 2.10 -31.08
CA SER A 195 -3.54 2.54 -31.85
C SER A 195 -4.81 2.21 -31.07
N ALA A 196 -5.68 3.20 -30.98
CA ALA A 196 -6.98 3.18 -30.33
C ALA A 196 -8.00 2.33 -31.12
N ALA A 197 -7.65 1.10 -31.46
CA ALA A 197 -8.52 0.22 -32.22
C ALA A 197 -9.39 -0.63 -31.28
N ALA A 198 -10.60 -0.12 -31.06
CA ALA A 198 -11.77 -0.76 -30.46
C ALA A 198 -11.73 -1.00 -28.93
N GLU A 199 -11.64 0.08 -28.15
CA GLU A 199 -12.22 0.15 -26.81
C GLU A 199 -13.75 0.05 -26.90
N ALA A 200 -14.28 -1.17 -26.99
CA ALA A 200 -15.60 -1.39 -26.39
C ALA A 200 -15.41 -1.13 -24.89
N SER A 201 -15.92 -0.01 -24.39
CA SER A 201 -15.72 0.44 -23.01
C SER A 201 -16.03 -0.71 -22.06
N LEU A 202 -15.01 -1.13 -21.30
CA LEU A 202 -15.20 -2.17 -20.29
C LEU A 202 -16.26 -1.68 -19.30
N PRO A 203 -17.13 -2.56 -18.79
CA PRO A 203 -18.02 -2.19 -17.70
C PRO A 203 -17.19 -1.56 -16.56
N PRO A 204 -17.54 -0.38 -16.02
CA PRO A 204 -16.71 0.32 -15.04
C PRO A 204 -16.37 -0.52 -13.79
N GLN A 205 -17.25 -1.46 -13.44
CA GLN A 205 -17.02 -2.40 -12.33
C GLN A 205 -15.90 -3.41 -12.63
N LEU A 206 -15.80 -3.86 -13.89
CA LEU A 206 -14.75 -4.76 -14.33
C LEU A 206 -13.41 -4.03 -14.41
N GLN A 207 -13.39 -2.81 -14.96
CA GLN A 207 -12.19 -1.97 -14.97
C GLN A 207 -11.63 -1.77 -13.56
N ARG A 208 -12.46 -1.29 -12.61
CA ARG A 208 -12.04 -1.12 -11.20
C ARG A 208 -11.52 -2.41 -10.57
N ARG A 209 -12.08 -3.57 -10.93
CA ARG A 209 -11.62 -4.87 -10.44
C ARG A 209 -10.25 -5.23 -10.98
N ILE A 210 -10.00 -4.98 -12.26
CA ILE A 210 -8.71 -5.20 -12.92
C ILE A 210 -7.65 -4.31 -12.26
N GLU A 211 -7.90 -3.00 -12.19
CA GLU A 211 -6.99 -2.00 -11.57
C GLU A 211 -6.68 -2.36 -10.11
N ARG A 212 -7.72 -2.66 -9.30
CA ARG A 212 -7.54 -3.05 -7.90
C ARG A 212 -6.70 -4.33 -7.76
N THR A 213 -6.86 -5.29 -8.67
CA THR A 213 -6.06 -6.53 -8.63
C THR A 213 -4.59 -6.25 -8.93
N ALA A 214 -4.31 -5.38 -9.91
CA ALA A 214 -2.94 -4.98 -10.24
C ALA A 214 -2.28 -4.22 -9.08
N VAL A 215 -2.93 -3.19 -8.54
CA VAL A 215 -2.43 -2.40 -7.41
C VAL A 215 -2.18 -3.28 -6.18
N ARG A 216 -3.12 -4.18 -5.88
CA ARG A 216 -2.98 -5.15 -4.79
C ARG A 216 -1.78 -6.08 -5.00
N ALA A 217 -1.53 -6.53 -6.22
CA ALA A 217 -0.40 -7.41 -6.53
C ALA A 217 0.95 -6.70 -6.32
N VAL A 218 1.08 -5.47 -6.80
CA VAL A 218 2.28 -4.64 -6.61
C VAL A 218 2.52 -4.37 -5.14
N TYR A 219 1.49 -3.93 -4.41
CA TYR A 219 1.57 -3.67 -2.98
C TYR A 219 1.93 -4.93 -2.18
N ALA A 220 1.26 -6.06 -2.46
CA ALA A 220 1.47 -7.32 -1.76
C ALA A 220 2.91 -7.83 -1.88
N LEU A 221 3.59 -7.55 -3.00
CA LEU A 221 5.00 -7.93 -3.24
C LEU A 221 6.00 -6.94 -2.65
N GLY A 222 5.54 -5.90 -1.95
CA GLY A 222 6.40 -4.82 -1.42
C GLY A 222 6.99 -3.94 -2.52
N LEU A 223 6.37 -3.93 -3.70
CA LEU A 223 6.76 -3.08 -4.82
C LEU A 223 5.98 -1.75 -4.78
N ASP A 224 6.54 -0.77 -5.45
CA ASP A 224 5.96 0.54 -5.75
C ASP A 224 5.77 0.73 -7.26
N ALA A 225 6.37 -0.07 -8.13
CA ALA A 225 5.97 -0.06 -9.54
C ALA A 225 6.24 -1.34 -10.31
N ALA A 226 5.32 -1.67 -11.21
CA ALA A 226 5.42 -2.77 -12.17
C ALA A 226 4.41 -2.61 -13.31
N GLU A 227 4.66 -3.26 -14.44
CA GLU A 227 3.58 -3.57 -15.39
C GLU A 227 2.99 -4.94 -15.06
N VAL A 228 1.71 -4.99 -14.71
CA VAL A 228 1.04 -6.22 -14.26
C VAL A 228 0.22 -6.81 -15.40
N GLU A 229 0.53 -8.04 -15.78
CA GLU A 229 -0.27 -8.82 -16.72
C GLU A 229 -1.35 -9.61 -15.96
N LEU A 230 -2.61 -9.37 -16.32
CA LEU A 230 -3.79 -9.96 -15.72
C LEU A 230 -4.58 -10.79 -16.75
N ALA A 231 -4.99 -11.99 -16.36
CA ALA A 231 -5.99 -12.78 -17.04
C ALA A 231 -7.39 -12.42 -16.52
N VAL A 232 -8.39 -12.36 -17.41
CA VAL A 232 -9.80 -12.13 -17.06
C VAL A 232 -10.69 -13.16 -17.74
N ASP A 233 -11.56 -13.80 -16.97
CA ASP A 233 -12.53 -14.76 -17.48
C ASP A 233 -13.89 -14.14 -17.85
N ASP A 234 -14.82 -14.98 -18.31
CA ASP A 234 -16.18 -14.60 -18.70
C ASP A 234 -17.05 -14.09 -17.54
N GLN A 235 -16.73 -14.46 -16.30
CA GLN A 235 -17.36 -13.96 -15.08
C GLN A 235 -16.69 -12.67 -14.56
N GLY A 236 -15.67 -12.17 -15.26
CA GLY A 236 -14.89 -11.01 -14.87
C GLY A 236 -14.01 -11.26 -13.64
N ARG A 237 -13.68 -12.51 -13.30
CA ARG A 237 -12.67 -12.84 -12.29
C ARG A 237 -11.29 -12.53 -12.87
N THR A 238 -10.43 -11.94 -12.05
CA THR A 238 -9.09 -11.47 -12.41
C THR A 238 -8.03 -12.39 -11.80
N ALA A 239 -6.93 -12.64 -12.51
CA ALA A 239 -5.80 -13.39 -11.98
C ALA A 239 -4.46 -12.83 -12.49
N VAL A 240 -3.47 -12.70 -11.62
CA VAL A 240 -2.11 -12.24 -11.98
C VAL A 240 -1.35 -13.35 -12.68
N ARG A 241 -0.71 -13.00 -13.80
CA ARG A 241 0.12 -13.89 -14.61
C ARG A 241 1.60 -13.56 -14.45
N THR A 242 1.96 -12.32 -14.79
CA THR A 242 3.32 -11.83 -14.77
C THR A 242 3.39 -10.40 -14.24
N LEU A 243 4.53 -10.05 -13.69
CA LEU A 243 4.92 -8.66 -13.46
C LEU A 243 6.18 -8.39 -14.29
N GLN A 244 6.17 -7.30 -15.03
CA GLN A 244 7.32 -6.84 -15.81
C GLN A 244 7.90 -5.57 -15.18
N PRO A 245 9.20 -5.33 -15.34
CA PRO A 245 9.78 -4.03 -15.03
C PRO A 245 9.06 -2.91 -15.77
N PRO A 246 8.87 -1.74 -15.13
CA PRO A 246 8.40 -0.56 -15.84
C PRO A 246 9.42 -0.14 -16.91
N ASP A 247 8.93 0.41 -18.02
CA ASP A 247 9.77 1.09 -19.01
C ASP A 247 9.86 2.59 -18.64
N PRO A 248 10.94 3.04 -17.97
CA PRO A 248 11.03 4.41 -17.50
C PRO A 248 11.10 5.44 -18.64
N ASP A 249 11.48 5.03 -19.85
CA ASP A 249 11.65 5.92 -20.99
C ASP A 249 10.34 6.15 -21.76
N SER A 250 9.34 5.30 -21.52
CA SER A 250 7.99 5.52 -22.04
C SER A 250 7.42 6.85 -21.53
N PRO A 251 6.77 7.67 -22.40
CA PRO A 251 6.12 8.92 -21.99
C PRO A 251 5.11 8.74 -20.85
N LEU A 252 4.44 7.58 -20.78
CA LEU A 252 3.50 7.25 -19.70
C LEU A 252 4.19 7.25 -18.34
N TRP A 253 5.30 6.52 -18.24
CA TRP A 253 6.07 6.36 -17.01
C TRP A 253 6.82 7.63 -16.65
N ALA A 254 7.48 8.28 -17.62
CA ALA A 254 8.18 9.53 -17.39
C ALA A 254 7.24 10.62 -16.83
N GLY A 255 6.06 10.79 -17.44
CA GLY A 255 5.06 11.74 -16.96
C GLY A 255 4.50 11.37 -15.58
N ALA A 256 4.24 10.08 -15.33
CA ALA A 256 3.76 9.62 -14.02
C ALA A 256 4.79 9.82 -12.91
N MET A 257 6.07 9.55 -13.18
CA MET A 257 7.16 9.78 -12.22
C MET A 257 7.36 11.27 -11.91
N GLN A 258 7.23 12.15 -12.91
CA GLN A 258 7.27 13.60 -12.70
C GLN A 258 6.13 14.07 -11.80
N ARG A 259 4.89 13.59 -12.04
CA ARG A 259 3.74 13.90 -11.17
C ARG A 259 3.97 13.42 -9.75
N MET A 260 4.48 12.20 -9.58
CA MET A 260 4.81 11.63 -8.27
C MET A 260 5.88 12.48 -7.55
N ALA A 261 6.95 12.87 -8.23
CA ALA A 261 8.00 13.70 -7.63
C ALA A 261 7.47 15.07 -7.19
N ALA A 262 6.59 15.70 -7.98
CA ALA A 262 5.94 16.95 -7.62
C ALA A 262 5.04 16.79 -6.38
N GLN A 263 4.20 15.74 -6.34
CA GLN A 263 3.34 15.43 -5.18
C GLN A 263 4.17 15.14 -3.92
N TYR A 264 5.30 14.44 -4.07
CA TYR A 264 6.22 14.18 -2.96
C TYR A 264 6.79 15.48 -2.38
N ALA A 265 7.29 16.38 -3.23
CA ALA A 265 7.84 17.67 -2.80
C ALA A 265 6.78 18.54 -2.12
N GLU A 266 5.56 18.58 -2.66
CA GLU A 266 4.42 19.30 -2.06
C GLU A 266 4.06 18.72 -0.68
N ALA A 267 4.02 17.39 -0.56
CA ALA A 267 3.74 16.71 0.71
C ALA A 267 4.85 16.94 1.74
N ARG A 268 6.11 17.02 1.29
CA ARG A 268 7.29 17.13 2.16
C ARG A 268 7.56 18.54 2.64
N SER A 269 7.31 19.55 1.80
CA SER A 269 7.42 20.98 2.12
C SER A 269 6.40 21.42 3.17
N GLY A 270 5.36 20.62 3.40
CA GLY A 270 4.28 20.96 4.32
C GLY A 270 3.20 21.84 3.69
N ALA A 271 3.26 22.11 2.38
CA ALA A 271 2.12 22.71 1.67
C ALA A 271 0.87 21.84 1.82
N ALA A 272 1.00 20.52 1.76
CA ALA A 272 -0.09 19.58 2.11
C ALA A 272 -0.49 19.61 3.60
N ARG A 273 0.41 20.01 4.52
CA ARG A 273 0.10 20.21 5.95
C ARG A 273 -0.71 21.47 6.23
N SER A 274 -0.88 22.36 5.24
CA SER A 274 -1.79 23.51 5.36
C SER A 274 -3.27 23.08 5.40
N ALA A 275 -3.59 21.90 4.85
CA ALA A 275 -4.89 21.28 5.02
C ALA A 275 -4.96 20.61 6.41
N GLU A 276 -5.94 21.01 7.22
CA GLU A 276 -6.16 20.43 8.54
C GLU A 276 -6.46 18.92 8.43
N LEU A 277 -5.65 18.09 9.09
CA LEU A 277 -5.87 16.64 9.16
C LEU A 277 -7.20 16.32 9.85
N ARG A 278 -8.07 15.58 9.17
CA ARG A 278 -9.35 15.13 9.72
C ARG A 278 -9.53 13.63 9.57
N LEU A 279 -10.10 13.04 10.60
CA LEU A 279 -10.49 11.65 10.74
C LEU A 279 -12.00 11.51 10.52
N GLY A 280 -12.41 10.60 9.66
CA GLY A 280 -13.77 10.06 9.62
C GLY A 280 -13.74 8.56 9.92
N ALA A 281 -14.90 7.92 10.03
CA ALA A 281 -14.95 6.49 10.26
C ALA A 281 -16.29 5.91 9.79
N ASP A 282 -16.26 4.67 9.29
CA ASP A 282 -17.46 3.90 8.98
C ASP A 282 -17.41 2.53 9.68
N PRO A 283 -17.54 2.47 11.03
CA PRO A 283 -17.52 1.20 11.73
C PRO A 283 -18.86 0.47 11.63
N GLU A 284 -18.76 -0.86 11.54
CA GLU A 284 -19.89 -1.75 11.35
C GLU A 284 -20.20 -2.59 12.62
N PHE A 285 -21.49 -2.90 12.82
CA PHE A 285 -21.98 -3.88 13.81
C PHE A 285 -23.21 -4.64 13.29
N VAL A 286 -23.54 -5.76 13.93
CA VAL A 286 -24.72 -6.58 13.63
C VAL A 286 -25.69 -6.63 14.81
N LEU A 287 -26.95 -6.87 14.48
CA LEU A 287 -28.01 -7.13 15.45
C LEU A 287 -28.26 -8.63 15.51
N LEU A 288 -28.10 -9.24 16.68
CA LEU A 288 -28.35 -10.67 16.89
C LEU A 288 -29.61 -10.87 17.72
N ARG A 289 -30.43 -11.81 17.29
CA ARG A 289 -31.57 -12.31 18.05
C ARG A 289 -31.11 -13.21 19.20
N PRO A 290 -31.98 -13.48 20.20
CA PRO A 290 -31.68 -14.43 21.27
C PRO A 290 -31.27 -15.83 20.77
N ASP A 291 -31.75 -16.24 19.59
CA ASP A 291 -31.39 -17.50 18.93
C ASP A 291 -30.06 -17.46 18.15
N GLY A 292 -29.31 -16.36 18.24
CA GLY A 292 -28.03 -16.15 17.58
C GLY A 292 -28.11 -15.78 16.09
N ARG A 293 -29.31 -15.71 15.49
CA ARG A 293 -29.48 -15.32 14.08
C ARG A 293 -29.38 -13.81 13.90
N VAL A 294 -28.83 -13.39 12.76
CA VAL A 294 -28.75 -11.97 12.39
C VAL A 294 -30.15 -11.41 12.08
N ALA A 295 -30.56 -10.39 12.83
CA ALA A 295 -31.66 -9.52 12.47
C ALA A 295 -31.18 -8.50 11.43
N ALA A 296 -31.92 -8.32 10.35
CA ALA A 296 -31.53 -7.36 9.32
C ALA A 296 -31.60 -5.92 9.84
N ALA A 297 -30.47 -5.20 9.84
CA ALA A 297 -30.39 -3.80 10.28
C ALA A 297 -31.40 -2.89 9.57
N ALA A 298 -31.66 -3.13 8.28
CA ALA A 298 -32.62 -2.36 7.50
C ALA A 298 -34.10 -2.49 7.94
N ARG A 299 -34.41 -3.33 8.94
CA ARG A 299 -35.72 -3.33 9.60
C ARG A 299 -35.90 -2.17 10.58
N TYR A 300 -34.79 -1.63 11.09
CA TYR A 300 -34.78 -0.62 12.15
C TYR A 300 -34.11 0.68 11.71
N LEU A 301 -33.14 0.59 10.80
CA LEU A 301 -32.31 1.71 10.35
C LEU A 301 -32.54 2.00 8.86
N PRO A 302 -32.39 3.27 8.43
CA PRO A 302 -32.42 3.60 7.02
C PRO A 302 -31.21 2.98 6.30
N LYS A 303 -31.27 2.88 4.97
CA LYS A 303 -30.14 2.34 4.18
C LYS A 303 -28.92 3.26 4.16
N ARG A 304 -29.12 4.58 4.32
CA ARG A 304 -28.09 5.62 4.23
C ARG A 304 -28.23 6.61 5.39
N GLY A 305 -27.22 7.46 5.57
CA GLY A 305 -27.17 8.51 6.59
C GLY A 305 -26.12 8.24 7.66
N ALA A 306 -26.04 9.11 8.67
CA ALA A 306 -25.10 8.96 9.78
C ALA A 306 -25.30 7.66 10.57
N ILE A 307 -26.51 7.11 10.57
CA ILE A 307 -26.84 5.79 11.09
C ILE A 307 -27.57 5.07 9.98
N GLY A 308 -26.89 4.15 9.32
CA GLY A 308 -27.43 3.46 8.15
C GLY A 308 -27.14 1.97 8.13
N CYS A 309 -27.18 1.40 6.94
CA CYS A 309 -26.86 -0.02 6.75
C CYS A 309 -25.75 -0.18 5.72
N ASP A 310 -24.95 -1.23 5.86
CA ASP A 310 -24.11 -1.74 4.78
C ASP A 310 -24.75 -2.97 4.12
N SER A 311 -24.39 -3.17 2.85
CA SER A 311 -25.02 -4.13 1.96
C SER A 311 -24.13 -5.36 1.72
N VAL A 312 -24.70 -6.54 1.95
CA VAL A 312 -24.04 -7.83 1.70
C VAL A 312 -24.72 -8.53 0.54
N ARG A 313 -23.92 -9.04 -0.39
CA ARG A 313 -24.43 -9.80 -1.54
C ARG A 313 -24.55 -11.27 -1.17
N ILE A 314 -25.77 -11.80 -1.25
CA ILE A 314 -26.08 -13.22 -1.01
C ILE A 314 -26.69 -13.78 -2.30
N GLY A 315 -25.89 -14.50 -3.07
CA GLY A 315 -26.25 -14.92 -4.42
C GLY A 315 -26.56 -13.70 -5.31
N PRO A 316 -27.70 -13.66 -6.03
CA PRO A 316 -28.07 -12.53 -6.88
C PRO A 316 -28.69 -11.36 -6.11
N ARG A 317 -28.98 -11.51 -4.80
CA ARG A 317 -29.71 -10.50 -4.03
C ARG A 317 -28.78 -9.67 -3.16
N LEU A 318 -29.05 -8.38 -3.11
CA LEU A 318 -28.45 -7.47 -2.14
C LEU A 318 -29.30 -7.46 -0.86
N ARG A 319 -28.67 -7.70 0.30
CA ARG A 319 -29.32 -7.61 1.61
C ARG A 319 -28.60 -6.56 2.45
N TYR A 320 -29.26 -6.08 3.50
CA TYR A 320 -28.73 -5.06 4.41
C TYR A 320 -28.72 -5.57 5.86
N PRO A 321 -27.88 -6.59 6.17
CA PRO A 321 -27.84 -7.18 7.51
C PRO A 321 -26.97 -6.39 8.50
N VAL A 322 -26.11 -5.49 8.02
CA VAL A 322 -25.11 -4.79 8.81
C VAL A 322 -25.56 -3.36 9.08
N ALA A 323 -25.42 -2.88 10.31
CA ALA A 323 -25.56 -1.48 10.68
C ALA A 323 -24.19 -0.78 10.56
N GLU A 324 -24.18 0.44 10.00
CA GLU A 324 -22.97 1.24 9.79
C GLU A 324 -23.19 2.65 10.33
N LEU A 325 -22.23 3.13 11.13
CA LEU A 325 -22.23 4.48 11.68
C LEU A 325 -21.29 5.35 10.85
N ARG A 326 -21.66 6.61 10.60
CA ARG A 326 -20.88 7.56 9.80
C ARG A 326 -20.86 8.93 10.49
N PRO A 327 -20.08 9.11 11.58
CA PRO A 327 -19.93 10.40 12.26
C PRO A 327 -19.32 11.46 11.35
N ASP A 328 -19.65 12.73 11.64
CA ASP A 328 -19.01 13.86 10.98
C ASP A 328 -17.49 13.87 11.25
N PRO A 329 -16.65 14.23 10.26
CA PRO A 329 -15.20 14.22 10.42
C PRO A 329 -14.70 15.10 11.58
N GLN A 330 -13.73 14.60 12.33
CA GLN A 330 -13.15 15.25 13.51
C GLN A 330 -11.63 15.38 13.40
N THR A 331 -11.04 16.29 14.17
CA THR A 331 -9.58 16.52 14.20
C THR A 331 -8.89 15.81 15.37
N SER A 332 -9.66 15.29 16.34
CA SER A 332 -9.15 14.54 17.48
C SER A 332 -9.82 13.15 17.59
N PRO A 333 -9.06 12.12 18.01
CA PRO A 333 -9.62 10.78 18.21
C PRO A 333 -10.72 10.75 19.28
N SER A 334 -10.54 11.48 20.38
CA SER A 334 -11.54 11.61 21.45
C SER A 334 -12.86 12.20 20.97
N ALA A 335 -12.82 13.26 20.16
CA ALA A 335 -14.04 13.85 19.59
C ALA A 335 -14.75 12.86 18.65
N LEU A 336 -14.00 12.13 17.81
CA LEU A 336 -14.57 11.14 16.90
C LEU A 336 -15.24 9.99 17.66
N ALA A 337 -14.60 9.49 18.73
CA ALA A 337 -15.20 8.50 19.61
C ALA A 337 -16.45 9.05 20.33
N GLY A 338 -16.45 10.32 20.74
CA GLY A 338 -17.61 11.00 21.29
C GLY A 338 -18.79 11.07 20.31
N ALA A 339 -18.51 11.42 19.05
CA ALA A 339 -19.50 11.46 17.97
C ALA A 339 -20.10 10.06 17.71
N LEU A 340 -19.28 9.01 17.66
CA LEU A 340 -19.75 7.63 17.54
C LEU A 340 -20.67 7.22 18.70
N ARG A 341 -20.32 7.59 19.94
CA ARG A 341 -21.18 7.33 21.09
C ARG A 341 -22.53 8.04 20.96
N GLY A 342 -22.53 9.26 20.42
CA GLY A 342 -23.77 9.99 20.10
C GLY A 342 -24.64 9.25 19.08
N LEU A 343 -24.03 8.74 18.01
CA LEU A 343 -24.75 7.96 17.00
C LEU A 343 -25.25 6.62 17.52
N LEU A 344 -24.49 5.94 18.40
CA LEU A 344 -24.94 4.71 19.05
C LEU A 344 -26.18 4.93 19.93
N ARG A 345 -26.26 6.07 20.63
CA ARG A 345 -27.48 6.44 21.40
C ARG A 345 -28.68 6.67 20.49
N GLN A 346 -28.50 7.48 19.45
CA GLN A 346 -29.55 7.70 18.45
C GLN A 346 -29.98 6.41 17.75
N ALA A 347 -29.06 5.46 17.55
CA ALA A 347 -29.40 4.15 17.00
C ALA A 347 -30.21 3.33 18.01
N ALA A 348 -29.91 3.42 19.30
CA ALA A 348 -30.66 2.74 20.36
C ALA A 348 -32.11 3.27 20.44
N ASP A 349 -32.31 4.57 20.26
CA ASP A 349 -33.64 5.19 20.22
C ASP A 349 -34.48 4.72 19.01
N ARG A 350 -33.83 4.27 17.92
CA ARG A 350 -34.49 3.79 16.69
C ARG A 350 -34.71 2.27 16.69
N ILE A 351 -33.86 1.52 17.37
CA ILE A 351 -33.93 0.07 17.43
C ILE A 351 -34.77 -0.30 18.66
N ASP A 352 -36.09 -0.23 18.48
CA ASP A 352 -37.09 -0.62 19.47
C ASP A 352 -37.21 -2.15 19.58
N ALA A 353 -36.12 -2.78 20.05
CA ALA A 353 -35.98 -4.22 20.22
C ALA A 353 -34.88 -4.51 21.25
N SER A 354 -35.25 -4.44 22.53
CA SER A 354 -34.31 -4.57 23.66
C SER A 354 -33.66 -5.96 23.75
N GLU A 355 -34.32 -6.98 23.21
CA GLU A 355 -33.84 -8.36 23.16
C GLU A 355 -32.70 -8.59 22.16
N LEU A 356 -32.46 -7.65 21.24
CA LEU A 356 -31.38 -7.77 20.27
C LEU A 356 -30.04 -7.44 20.92
N VAL A 357 -29.06 -8.32 20.70
CA VAL A 357 -27.67 -8.10 21.11
C VAL A 357 -26.90 -7.42 19.99
N TRP A 358 -26.22 -6.32 20.29
CA TRP A 358 -25.41 -5.60 19.30
C TRP A 358 -23.97 -6.11 19.35
N ARG A 359 -23.49 -6.69 18.25
CA ARG A 359 -22.12 -7.23 18.18
C ARG A 359 -21.27 -6.56 17.12
N ALA A 360 -20.06 -6.16 17.53
CA ALA A 360 -19.01 -5.65 16.66
C ALA A 360 -17.89 -6.70 16.52
N GLY A 361 -16.69 -6.29 16.13
CA GLY A 361 -15.53 -7.18 15.97
C GLY A 361 -15.40 -7.75 14.56
N GLY A 362 -14.34 -8.53 14.32
CA GLY A 362 -13.95 -8.86 12.95
C GLY A 362 -14.85 -9.87 12.25
N MET A 363 -15.41 -10.83 12.98
CA MET A 363 -16.27 -11.90 12.47
C MET A 363 -17.31 -12.28 13.54
N PRO A 364 -18.27 -11.40 13.88
CA PRO A 364 -19.22 -11.62 14.96
C PRO A 364 -20.14 -12.82 14.74
N VAL A 365 -20.36 -13.21 13.47
CA VAL A 365 -21.00 -14.46 13.08
C VAL A 365 -20.24 -15.09 11.91
N PRO A 366 -20.21 -16.43 11.80
CA PRO A 366 -19.52 -17.11 10.71
C PRO A 366 -19.96 -16.61 9.33
N GLY A 367 -18.99 -16.22 8.49
CA GLY A 367 -19.23 -15.79 7.11
C GLY A 367 -19.68 -14.33 6.94
N LEU A 368 -19.82 -13.56 8.03
CA LEU A 368 -20.11 -12.13 7.97
C LEU A 368 -19.00 -11.34 8.66
N ALA A 369 -17.99 -10.94 7.89
CA ALA A 369 -16.90 -10.09 8.36
C ALA A 369 -17.36 -8.63 8.44
N LEU A 370 -16.98 -7.92 9.51
CA LEU A 370 -17.32 -6.49 9.69
C LEU A 370 -16.11 -5.58 9.66
N GLY A 371 -16.20 -4.47 8.94
CA GLY A 371 -15.15 -3.45 8.81
C GLY A 371 -15.12 -2.42 9.94
N GLY A 372 -13.92 -1.91 10.21
CA GLY A 372 -13.71 -0.69 11.00
C GLY A 372 -13.04 0.36 10.13
N HIS A 373 -13.71 0.78 9.05
CA HIS A 373 -13.11 1.68 8.07
C HIS A 373 -12.79 3.04 8.70
N ILE A 374 -11.60 3.58 8.42
CA ILE A 374 -11.16 4.89 8.92
C ILE A 374 -10.88 5.79 7.73
N HIS A 375 -11.45 6.99 7.72
CA HIS A 375 -11.22 7.98 6.67
C HIS A 375 -10.16 8.97 7.12
N LEU A 376 -9.28 9.35 6.20
CA LEU A 376 -8.24 10.33 6.43
C LEU A 376 -8.26 11.36 5.31
N SER A 377 -8.28 12.64 5.69
CA SER A 377 -8.16 13.79 4.78
C SER A 377 -7.11 14.76 5.31
N GLY A 378 -6.56 15.61 4.44
CA GLY A 378 -5.41 16.47 4.75
C GLY A 378 -4.07 15.73 4.75
N ALA A 379 -4.04 14.45 4.35
CA ALA A 379 -2.83 13.65 4.16
C ALA A 379 -2.74 13.19 2.70
N TRP A 380 -1.53 13.20 2.15
CA TRP A 380 -1.28 12.61 0.84
C TRP A 380 -1.33 11.09 0.94
N LEU A 381 -2.28 10.48 0.23
CA LEU A 381 -2.37 9.04 0.11
C LEU A 381 -1.12 8.53 -0.61
N SER A 382 -0.29 7.79 0.13
CA SER A 382 0.87 7.13 -0.43
C SER A 382 1.03 5.68 0.02
N SER A 383 1.67 4.82 -0.79
CA SER A 383 2.13 3.47 -0.46
C SER A 383 2.92 3.47 0.85
N ARG A 384 3.75 4.49 1.07
CA ARG A 384 4.47 4.72 2.32
C ARG A 384 3.53 4.95 3.49
N LEU A 385 2.58 5.89 3.37
CA LEU A 385 1.56 6.13 4.40
C LEU A 385 0.73 4.86 4.64
N LEU A 386 0.34 4.11 3.60
CA LEU A 386 -0.40 2.87 3.75
C LEU A 386 0.42 1.80 4.50
N ARG A 387 1.69 1.60 4.17
CA ARG A 387 2.57 0.65 4.89
C ARG A 387 2.76 1.08 6.35
N LEU A 388 2.79 2.39 6.59
CA LEU A 388 2.82 2.93 7.94
C LEU A 388 1.49 2.71 8.67
N LEU A 389 0.34 2.90 8.03
CA LEU A 389 -0.97 2.59 8.59
C LEU A 389 -1.15 1.09 8.86
N ASP A 390 -0.65 0.23 7.99
CA ASP A 390 -0.64 -1.22 8.24
C ASP A 390 0.18 -1.52 9.50
N SER A 391 1.38 -0.95 9.61
CA SER A 391 2.28 -1.15 10.75
C SER A 391 1.77 -0.55 12.06
N CYS A 392 1.18 0.64 12.01
CA CYS A 392 0.67 1.36 13.18
C CYS A 392 -0.71 0.87 13.61
N VAL A 393 -1.56 0.41 12.69
CA VAL A 393 -2.98 0.18 12.96
C VAL A 393 -3.37 -1.28 12.72
N ALA A 394 -3.10 -1.84 11.54
CA ALA A 394 -3.56 -3.19 11.22
C ALA A 394 -2.87 -4.25 12.06
N LEU A 395 -1.54 -4.20 12.18
CA LEU A 395 -0.77 -5.18 12.95
C LEU A 395 -1.10 -5.14 14.45
N PRO A 396 -1.17 -3.98 15.12
CA PRO A 396 -1.51 -3.94 16.55
C PRO A 396 -2.96 -4.38 16.82
N LEU A 397 -3.92 -3.97 15.98
CA LEU A 397 -5.32 -4.40 16.14
C LEU A 397 -5.52 -5.90 15.89
N ALA A 398 -4.73 -6.49 14.99
CA ALA A 398 -4.72 -7.93 14.76
C ALA A 398 -4.30 -8.78 15.98
N LEU A 399 -3.54 -8.20 16.91
CA LEU A 399 -3.09 -8.91 18.11
C LEU A 399 -4.16 -8.99 19.21
N VAL A 400 -5.08 -8.02 19.22
CA VAL A 400 -6.11 -7.87 20.25
C VAL A 400 -7.50 -8.28 19.79
N GLU A 401 -7.71 -8.50 18.50
CA GLU A 401 -8.97 -9.05 18.00
C GLU A 401 -9.19 -10.53 18.42
N GLU A 402 -10.44 -10.97 18.33
CA GLU A 402 -10.82 -12.36 18.57
C GLU A 402 -10.25 -13.29 17.47
N PRO A 403 -9.90 -14.55 17.79
CA PRO A 403 -9.34 -15.50 16.81
C PRO A 403 -10.15 -15.67 15.52
N ALA A 404 -11.48 -15.61 15.62
CA ALA A 404 -12.37 -15.72 14.47
C ALA A 404 -12.18 -14.58 13.46
N ALA A 405 -11.67 -13.42 13.89
CA ALA A 405 -11.40 -12.29 13.02
C ALA A 405 -10.32 -12.62 11.98
N ALA A 406 -9.34 -13.47 12.28
CA ALA A 406 -8.30 -13.87 11.32
C ALA A 406 -8.88 -14.47 10.03
N ALA A 407 -10.01 -15.19 10.11
CA ALA A 407 -10.68 -15.81 8.97
C ALA A 407 -11.23 -14.79 7.93
N ARG A 408 -11.29 -13.50 8.29
CA ARG A 408 -11.61 -12.45 7.32
C ARG A 408 -10.52 -12.28 6.27
N ARG A 409 -9.27 -12.53 6.64
CA ARG A 409 -8.09 -12.30 5.80
C ARG A 409 -7.86 -13.50 4.89
N PRO A 410 -7.37 -13.29 3.67
CA PRO A 410 -7.11 -11.99 3.03
C PRO A 410 -8.32 -11.39 2.30
N ARG A 411 -9.50 -12.03 2.37
CA ARG A 411 -10.67 -11.62 1.57
C ARG A 411 -11.19 -10.22 1.94
N TYR A 412 -11.19 -9.91 3.23
CA TYR A 412 -11.53 -8.63 3.82
C TYR A 412 -10.35 -8.17 4.69
N GLY A 413 -9.90 -6.92 4.55
CA GLY A 413 -8.82 -6.39 5.37
C GLY A 413 -7.42 -6.95 5.03
N TRP A 414 -7.07 -6.99 3.74
CA TRP A 414 -5.69 -7.24 3.32
C TRP A 414 -4.83 -5.99 3.55
N LEU A 415 -3.54 -6.17 3.82
CA LEU A 415 -2.60 -5.06 4.07
C LEU A 415 -2.56 -4.10 2.88
N GLY A 416 -2.80 -2.81 3.11
CA GLY A 416 -2.90 -1.79 2.07
C GLY A 416 -4.28 -1.64 1.43
N ASP A 417 -5.33 -2.27 1.97
CA ASP A 417 -6.69 -2.09 1.46
C ASP A 417 -7.17 -0.66 1.71
N HIS A 418 -7.44 0.05 0.63
CA HIS A 418 -7.84 1.45 0.67
C HIS A 418 -8.83 1.78 -0.45
N ARG A 419 -9.50 2.92 -0.32
CA ARG A 419 -10.36 3.50 -1.36
C ARG A 419 -10.20 5.02 -1.38
N PRO A 420 -9.68 5.60 -2.48
CA PRO A 420 -9.69 7.05 -2.66
C PRO A 420 -11.12 7.61 -2.64
N GLN A 421 -11.31 8.80 -2.06
CA GLN A 421 -12.61 9.46 -2.00
C GLN A 421 -12.68 10.64 -2.98
N PRO A 422 -13.80 10.83 -3.73
CA PRO A 422 -13.92 11.90 -4.73
C PRO A 422 -13.78 13.32 -4.16
N HIS A 423 -14.15 13.51 -2.89
CA HIS A 423 -14.07 14.79 -2.18
C HIS A 423 -12.70 15.04 -1.53
N GLY A 424 -11.68 14.25 -1.89
CA GLY A 424 -10.36 14.30 -1.29
C GLY A 424 -10.23 13.36 -0.07
N GLY A 425 -8.99 12.98 0.22
CA GLY A 425 -8.68 11.96 1.22
C GLY A 425 -8.96 10.53 0.74
N PHE A 426 -8.95 9.60 1.69
CA PHE A 426 -9.15 8.18 1.41
C PHE A 426 -9.72 7.45 2.62
N GLU A 427 -10.30 6.29 2.35
CA GLU A 427 -10.72 5.31 3.34
C GLU A 427 -9.68 4.21 3.45
N TYR A 428 -9.22 3.95 4.67
CA TYR A 428 -8.34 2.85 5.03
C TYR A 428 -9.17 1.69 5.60
N ARG A 429 -8.99 0.50 5.03
CA ARG A 429 -9.96 -0.61 5.13
C ARG A 429 -9.37 -1.92 5.64
N THR A 430 -8.07 -1.94 5.94
CA THR A 430 -7.38 -3.11 6.50
C THR A 430 -7.96 -3.57 7.85
N PRO A 431 -8.23 -2.69 8.83
CA PRO A 431 -8.59 -3.12 10.18
C PRO A 431 -9.96 -3.82 10.28
N ALA A 432 -10.06 -4.72 11.25
CA ALA A 432 -11.34 -5.23 11.70
C ALA A 432 -12.16 -4.15 12.42
N SER A 433 -13.46 -4.41 12.66
CA SER A 433 -14.31 -3.52 13.45
C SER A 433 -13.75 -3.36 14.88
N TRP A 434 -13.07 -2.24 15.11
CA TRP A 434 -12.58 -1.77 16.41
C TRP A 434 -13.69 -1.15 17.25
N LEU A 435 -14.94 -1.14 16.77
CA LEU A 435 -16.10 -0.61 17.49
C LEU A 435 -16.37 -1.36 18.80
N ALA A 436 -15.77 -2.53 19.04
CA ALA A 436 -15.97 -3.34 20.24
C ALA A 436 -15.87 -2.57 21.58
N SER A 437 -15.06 -1.50 21.65
CA SER A 437 -15.03 -0.61 22.83
C SER A 437 -14.61 0.82 22.49
N PRO A 438 -14.89 1.82 23.37
CA PRO A 438 -14.38 3.17 23.20
C PRO A 438 -12.85 3.24 23.21
N ALA A 439 -12.18 2.41 24.01
CA ALA A 439 -10.71 2.37 24.07
C ALA A 439 -10.12 1.86 22.76
N ALA A 440 -10.73 0.82 22.19
CA ALA A 440 -10.36 0.28 20.88
C ALA A 440 -10.48 1.32 19.75
N ALA A 441 -11.60 2.03 19.72
CA ALA A 441 -11.84 3.09 18.76
C ALA A 441 -10.81 4.22 18.87
N ARG A 442 -10.58 4.72 20.09
CA ARG A 442 -9.60 5.80 20.34
C ARG A 442 -8.19 5.38 19.93
N ALA A 443 -7.76 4.15 20.26
CA ALA A 443 -6.45 3.66 19.85
C ALA A 443 -6.31 3.59 18.32
N ALA A 444 -7.32 3.04 17.62
CA ALA A 444 -7.30 2.95 16.16
C ALA A 444 -7.20 4.33 15.48
N PHE A 445 -7.96 5.30 15.98
CA PHE A 445 -7.93 6.69 15.53
C PHE A 445 -6.62 7.40 15.85
N ALA A 446 -6.11 7.24 17.07
CA ALA A 446 -4.87 7.87 17.52
C ALA A 446 -3.67 7.35 16.71
N LEU A 447 -3.59 6.04 16.49
CA LEU A 447 -2.55 5.43 15.65
C LEU A 447 -2.65 5.86 14.18
N THR A 448 -3.86 6.01 13.65
CA THR A 448 -4.09 6.54 12.28
C THR A 448 -3.59 7.99 12.17
N LEU A 449 -3.95 8.83 13.14
CA LEU A 449 -3.54 10.23 13.18
C LEU A 449 -2.02 10.38 13.37
N LEU A 450 -1.42 9.54 14.22
CA LEU A 450 0.02 9.48 14.43
C LEU A 450 0.73 9.13 13.11
N ALA A 451 0.29 8.08 12.43
CA ALA A 451 0.85 7.68 11.14
C ALA A 451 0.81 8.82 10.11
N ALA A 452 -0.31 9.54 10.04
CA ALA A 452 -0.45 10.68 9.14
C ALA A 452 0.49 11.86 9.47
N ARG A 453 0.62 12.21 10.76
CA ARG A 453 1.47 13.32 11.22
C ARG A 453 2.96 13.02 11.03
N GLU A 454 3.33 11.77 11.30
CA GLU A 454 4.71 11.31 11.42
C GLU A 454 5.20 10.54 10.19
N THR A 455 4.45 10.54 9.07
CA THR A 455 4.83 9.82 7.84
C THR A 455 6.27 10.09 7.40
N TRP A 456 6.78 11.30 7.67
CA TRP A 456 8.11 11.78 7.31
C TRP A 456 9.09 11.89 8.49
N ALA A 457 8.73 11.36 9.66
CA ALA A 457 9.51 11.49 10.88
C ALA A 457 10.71 10.56 10.89
N GLU A 458 11.90 11.11 11.16
CA GLU A 458 13.18 10.42 11.06
C GLU A 458 13.21 9.02 11.76
N PRO A 459 12.66 8.83 12.99
CA PRO A 459 12.64 7.51 13.64
C PRO A 459 11.91 6.41 12.86
N LEU A 460 10.99 6.80 11.96
CA LEU A 460 10.22 5.87 11.15
C LEU A 460 10.90 5.51 9.83
N TRP A 461 11.99 6.19 9.45
CA TRP A 461 12.74 5.96 8.20
C TRP A 461 14.08 5.25 8.39
N GLN A 462 14.58 5.14 9.62
CA GLN A 462 15.86 4.45 9.89
C GLN A 462 15.84 2.95 9.55
N GLU A 463 14.68 2.32 9.65
CA GLU A 463 14.50 0.89 9.41
C GLU A 463 13.21 0.62 8.61
N PRO A 464 13.16 -0.47 7.84
CA PRO A 464 11.93 -0.93 7.21
C PRO A 464 10.77 -0.99 8.21
N LEU A 465 9.59 -0.62 7.74
CA LEU A 465 8.38 -0.75 8.57
C LEU A 465 8.05 -2.23 8.77
N PRO A 466 7.38 -2.58 9.88
CA PRO A 466 6.87 -3.94 10.09
C PRO A 466 6.11 -4.51 8.88
N ALA A 467 5.23 -3.73 8.25
CA ALA A 467 4.48 -4.16 7.06
C ALA A 467 5.33 -4.33 5.78
N GLU A 468 6.60 -3.90 5.80
CA GLU A 468 7.57 -4.11 4.70
C GLU A 468 8.39 -5.40 4.88
N ARG A 469 8.32 -6.04 6.05
CA ARG A 469 9.06 -7.27 6.36
C ARG A 469 8.23 -8.50 6.00
N ALA A 470 8.78 -9.36 5.17
CA ALA A 470 8.09 -10.56 4.67
C ALA A 470 7.63 -11.49 5.81
N GLU A 471 8.42 -11.59 6.88
CA GLU A 471 8.11 -12.40 8.05
C GLU A 471 6.91 -11.88 8.82
N THR A 472 6.86 -10.56 9.04
CA THR A 472 5.75 -9.89 9.72
C THR A 472 4.47 -9.97 8.90
N VAL A 473 4.55 -9.76 7.58
CA VAL A 473 3.42 -9.89 6.67
C VAL A 473 2.86 -11.32 6.69
N ARG A 474 3.74 -12.34 6.64
CA ARG A 474 3.32 -13.74 6.79
C ARG A 474 2.63 -13.97 8.14
N ALA A 475 3.23 -13.51 9.24
CA ALA A 475 2.67 -13.67 10.58
C ALA A 475 1.28 -13.04 10.72
N PHE A 476 1.04 -11.88 10.09
CA PHE A 476 -0.27 -11.22 10.05
C PHE A 476 -1.34 -12.07 9.35
N TYR A 477 -1.00 -12.69 8.23
CA TYR A 477 -1.95 -13.54 7.48
C TYR A 477 -2.11 -14.94 8.09
N ALA A 478 -1.05 -15.50 8.67
CA ALA A 478 -1.05 -16.81 9.30
C ALA A 478 -1.62 -16.81 10.73
N GLY A 479 -1.74 -15.64 11.36
CA GLY A 479 -2.14 -15.54 12.77
C GLY A 479 -1.02 -15.96 13.74
N GLU A 480 0.24 -15.72 13.39
CA GLU A 480 1.41 -15.99 14.26
C GLU A 480 1.60 -14.85 15.27
N HIS A 481 0.81 -14.87 16.36
CA HIS A 481 0.73 -13.74 17.29
C HIS A 481 2.04 -13.41 18.01
N GLU A 482 2.87 -14.39 18.35
CA GLU A 482 4.12 -14.13 19.10
C GLU A 482 5.14 -13.35 18.26
N LEU A 483 5.38 -13.77 17.01
CA LEU A 483 6.24 -13.03 16.09
C LEU A 483 5.69 -11.62 15.87
N LEU A 484 4.39 -11.52 15.59
CA LEU A 484 3.73 -10.24 15.34
C LEU A 484 3.79 -9.30 16.56
N ARG A 485 3.62 -9.84 17.78
CA ARG A 485 3.72 -9.08 19.04
C ARG A 485 5.12 -8.50 19.21
N ASN A 486 6.16 -9.30 19.02
CA ASN A 486 7.55 -8.85 19.16
C ASN A 486 7.88 -7.70 18.18
N GLU A 487 7.43 -7.83 16.93
CA GLU A 487 7.64 -6.78 15.92
C GLU A 487 6.85 -5.50 16.23
N VAL A 488 5.59 -5.63 16.67
CA VAL A 488 4.76 -4.48 17.06
C VAL A 488 5.34 -3.74 18.27
N LEU A 489 5.80 -4.46 19.30
CA LEU A 489 6.39 -3.84 20.50
C LEU A 489 7.73 -3.17 20.19
N ARG A 490 8.57 -3.77 19.34
CA ARG A 490 9.80 -3.11 18.87
C ARG A 490 9.48 -1.83 18.10
N PHE A 491 8.47 -1.89 17.22
CA PHE A 491 8.05 -0.71 16.46
C PHE A 491 7.43 0.38 17.34
N ALA A 492 6.76 0.02 18.43
CA ALA A 492 6.20 0.98 19.38
C ALA A 492 7.27 1.91 19.99
N GLU A 493 8.49 1.42 20.23
CA GLU A 493 9.60 2.28 20.70
C GLU A 493 9.94 3.39 19.69
N ARG A 494 9.88 3.07 18.39
CA ARG A 494 10.08 4.06 17.33
C ARG A 494 8.93 5.07 17.26
N LEU A 495 7.70 4.62 17.50
CA LEU A 495 6.54 5.51 17.60
C LEU A 495 6.67 6.47 18.79
N ARG A 496 7.10 5.97 19.96
CA ARG A 496 7.33 6.78 21.17
C ARG A 496 8.35 7.91 20.97
N ALA A 497 9.31 7.71 20.06
CA ALA A 497 10.32 8.71 19.71
C ALA A 497 9.83 9.81 18.75
N THR A 498 8.59 9.73 18.24
CA THR A 498 8.04 10.74 17.32
C THR A 498 7.43 11.94 18.03
N ALA A 499 7.39 13.10 17.36
CA ALA A 499 7.00 14.36 17.98
C ALA A 499 5.53 14.41 18.44
N SER A 500 4.62 13.79 17.68
CA SER A 500 3.18 13.78 17.99
C SER A 500 2.77 12.73 19.02
N TYR A 501 3.65 11.78 19.37
CA TYR A 501 3.31 10.67 20.26
C TYR A 501 2.84 11.12 21.65
N PRO A 502 3.53 12.06 22.36
CA PRO A 502 3.12 12.45 23.71
C PRO A 502 1.67 12.94 23.79
N GLY A 503 1.20 13.66 22.77
CA GLY A 503 -0.18 14.15 22.69
C GLY A 503 -1.24 13.08 22.41
N LEU A 504 -0.81 11.89 21.99
CA LEU A 504 -1.68 10.75 21.64
C LEU A 504 -1.48 9.55 22.57
N ALA A 505 -0.46 9.57 23.44
CA ALA A 505 -0.08 8.46 24.30
C ALA A 505 -1.23 7.96 25.18
N ALA A 506 -2.05 8.85 25.74
CA ALA A 506 -3.19 8.49 26.57
C ALA A 506 -4.24 7.62 25.85
N GLU A 507 -4.26 7.63 24.51
CA GLU A 507 -5.15 6.84 23.68
C GLU A 507 -4.48 5.59 23.11
N ILE A 508 -3.15 5.61 22.97
CA ILE A 508 -2.35 4.54 22.36
C ILE A 508 -1.85 3.53 23.41
N GLU A 509 -1.32 4.00 24.53
CA GLU A 509 -0.67 3.15 25.54
C GLU A 509 -1.57 2.04 26.08
N PRO A 510 -2.88 2.24 26.35
CA PRO A 510 -3.74 1.15 26.81
C PRO A 510 -3.82 -0.03 25.82
N LEU A 511 -3.71 0.22 24.51
CA LEU A 511 -3.64 -0.85 23.51
C LEU A 511 -2.27 -1.55 23.57
N LEU A 512 -1.18 -0.80 23.67
CA LEU A 512 0.17 -1.38 23.73
C LEU A 512 0.37 -2.23 24.98
N GLU A 513 -0.14 -1.78 26.13
CA GLU A 513 -0.16 -2.55 27.38
C GLU A 513 -0.98 -3.83 27.23
N ALA A 514 -2.14 -3.77 26.57
CA ALA A 514 -2.95 -4.95 26.30
C ALA A 514 -2.21 -5.95 25.39
N ILE A 515 -1.53 -5.46 24.35
CA ILE A 515 -0.71 -6.28 23.44
C ILE A 515 0.44 -6.95 24.20
N ALA A 516 1.17 -6.20 25.03
CA ALA A 516 2.28 -6.70 25.84
C ALA A 516 1.80 -7.79 26.82
N ALA A 517 0.62 -7.59 27.44
CA ALA A 517 0.00 -8.56 28.33
C ALA A 517 -0.70 -9.74 27.60
N GLY A 518 -0.66 -9.79 26.27
CA GLY A 518 -1.34 -10.82 25.48
C GLY A 518 -2.87 -10.80 25.59
N LYS A 519 -3.45 -9.68 26.01
CA LYS A 519 -4.90 -9.52 26.20
C LYS A 519 -5.59 -9.36 24.85
N ARG A 520 -6.80 -9.90 24.76
CA ARG A 520 -7.73 -9.73 23.64
C ARG A 520 -8.97 -8.97 24.08
N TRP A 521 -9.61 -8.31 23.13
CA TRP A 521 -10.86 -7.62 23.35
C TRP A 521 -12.02 -8.57 23.14
N ASP A 522 -12.86 -8.68 24.16
CA ASP A 522 -14.12 -9.39 24.09
C ASP A 522 -15.11 -8.64 23.17
N ALA A 523 -15.13 -9.06 21.90
CA ALA A 523 -16.09 -8.61 20.91
C ALA A 523 -17.42 -9.40 20.95
N GLY A 524 -17.55 -10.37 21.86
CA GLY A 524 -18.76 -11.17 22.07
C GLY A 524 -19.80 -10.47 22.95
N ALA A 525 -19.36 -9.55 23.81
CA ALA A 525 -20.23 -8.72 24.63
C ALA A 525 -21.12 -7.80 23.80
N ASP A 526 -22.28 -7.43 24.37
CA ASP A 526 -23.12 -6.40 23.79
C ASP A 526 -22.38 -5.06 23.78
N LEU A 527 -22.21 -4.50 22.60
CA LEU A 527 -21.56 -3.23 22.34
C LEU A 527 -22.09 -2.10 23.23
N ARG A 528 -23.41 -2.07 23.49
CA ARG A 528 -24.06 -1.00 24.27
C ARG A 528 -23.49 -0.90 25.67
N SER A 529 -23.20 -2.04 26.31
CA SER A 529 -22.63 -2.09 27.66
C SER A 529 -21.24 -1.43 27.71
N ARG A 530 -20.36 -1.76 26.76
CA ARG A 530 -19.00 -1.24 26.65
C ARG A 530 -18.98 0.27 26.36
N TRP A 531 -19.95 0.75 25.59
CA TRP A 531 -20.09 2.17 25.23
C TRP A 531 -20.96 2.98 26.20
N ARG A 532 -21.47 2.35 27.26
CA ARG A 532 -22.39 2.96 28.23
C ARG A 532 -23.56 3.64 27.54
N ILE A 533 -24.19 2.90 26.63
CA ILE A 533 -25.45 3.25 25.97
C ILE A 533 -26.57 2.68 26.85
N PRO A 534 -27.51 3.51 27.32
CA PRO A 534 -28.65 3.04 28.08
C PRO A 534 -29.41 1.94 27.31
N ALA A 535 -29.86 0.91 28.00
CA ALA A 535 -30.88 0.05 27.44
C ALA A 535 -32.21 0.84 27.43
N PRO A 536 -33.01 0.74 26.36
CA PRO A 536 -34.36 1.30 26.34
C PRO A 536 -35.26 0.68 27.41
#